data_AF-A0A7W0LMX0-F1
#
_entry.id   AF-A0A7W0LMX0-F1
#
_cell.length_a   1.000
_cell.length_b   1.000
_cell.length_c   1.000
_cell.angle_alpha   90.00
_cell.angle_beta   90.00
_cell.angle_gamma   90.00
#
_symmetry.space_group_name_H-M   'P 1'
#
loop_
_entity.id
_entity.type
_entity.pdbx_description
1 polymer ?
#
loop_
_entity_poly.entity_id
_entity_poly.type
_entity_poly.pdbx_seq_one_letter_code
_entity_poly.pdbx_strand_id
1 'polypeptide(L)'
;MGTTTIRVPTETRDRLNELARRRGVAAGDLVADLTREADDRALLAEIAEGWERMAEDAEMLAAYRAETDQIAGFDARLPEY
;
A
#
# COMPACT_ATOMS: atom_id res chain seq x y z
N MET A 1 22.89 -12.03 3.52
CA MET A 1 21.56 -12.17 2.87
C MET A 1 21.59 -13.41 1.99
N GLY A 2 20.59 -14.30 2.13
CA GLY A 2 20.49 -15.48 1.29
C GLY A 2 19.75 -15.15 -0.01
N THR A 3 20.27 -15.59 -1.15
CA THR A 3 19.56 -15.55 -2.43
C THR A 3 18.83 -16.86 -2.65
N THR A 4 17.67 -16.81 -3.29
CA THR A 4 16.95 -18.02 -3.72
C THR A 4 16.59 -17.91 -5.20
N THR A 5 16.42 -19.06 -5.86
CA THR A 5 16.05 -19.12 -7.28
C THR A 5 14.57 -19.43 -7.41
N ILE A 6 13.84 -18.55 -8.09
CA ILE A 6 12.41 -18.75 -8.41
C ILE A 6 12.29 -19.17 -9.87
N ARG A 7 11.53 -20.23 -10.14
CA ARG A 7 11.23 -20.64 -11.51
C ARG A 7 10.09 -19.78 -12.06
N VAL A 8 10.31 -19.19 -13.23
CA VAL A 8 9.32 -18.41 -13.96
C VAL A 8 9.37 -18.78 -15.44
N PRO A 9 8.31 -18.50 -16.22
CA PRO A 9 8.38 -18.60 -17.68
C PRO A 9 9.50 -17.71 -18.24
N THR A 10 10.15 -18.17 -19.31
CA THR A 10 11.23 -17.42 -19.98
C THR A 10 10.78 -16.02 -20.38
N GLU A 11 9.56 -15.89 -20.91
CA GLU A 11 8.98 -14.60 -21.28
C GLU A 11 8.88 -13.64 -20.09
N THR A 12 8.46 -14.13 -18.91
CA THR A 12 8.38 -13.32 -17.69
C THR A 12 9.76 -12.87 -17.23
N ARG A 13 10.76 -13.77 -17.24
CA ARG A 13 12.15 -13.43 -16.92
C ARG A 13 12.67 -12.31 -17.83
N ASP A 14 12.40 -12.41 -19.13
CA ASP A 14 12.90 -11.45 -20.11
C ASP A 14 12.22 -10.08 -19.94
N ARG A 15 10.91 -10.06 -19.70
CA ARG A 15 10.18 -8.84 -19.34
C ARG A 15 10.69 -8.19 -18.05
N LEU A 16 11.00 -8.98 -17.03
CA LEU A 16 11.60 -8.48 -15.77
C LEU A 16 12.98 -7.88 -15.99
N ASN A 17 13.83 -8.56 -16.74
CA ASN A 17 15.17 -8.07 -17.08
C ASN A 17 15.10 -6.77 -17.90
N GLU A 18 14.18 -6.69 -18.84
CA GLU A 18 13.97 -5.48 -19.64
C GLU A 18 13.49 -4.32 -18.76
N LEU A 19 12.53 -4.57 -17.87
CA LEU A 19 12.03 -3.57 -16.93
C LEU A 19 13.14 -3.09 -15.98
N ALA A 20 13.95 -4.01 -15.45
CA ALA A 20 15.09 -3.71 -14.59
C ALA A 20 16.11 -2.83 -15.32
N ARG A 21 16.42 -3.17 -16.59
CA ARG A 21 17.29 -2.37 -17.45
C ARG A 21 16.76 -0.96 -17.67
N ARG A 22 15.45 -0.81 -17.95
CA ARG A 22 14.82 0.51 -18.15
C ARG A 22 14.86 1.37 -16.88
N ARG A 23 14.75 0.75 -15.71
CA ARG A 23 14.80 1.42 -14.40
C ARG A 23 16.21 1.60 -13.84
N GLY A 24 17.24 1.04 -14.49
CA GLY A 24 18.63 1.13 -14.05
C GLY A 24 18.94 0.39 -12.74
N VAL A 25 18.15 -0.64 -12.42
CA VAL A 25 18.28 -1.44 -11.18
C VAL A 25 18.58 -2.90 -11.49
N ALA A 26 19.05 -3.67 -10.51
CA ALA A 26 19.18 -5.11 -10.67
C ALA A 26 17.80 -5.78 -10.68
N ALA A 27 17.65 -6.90 -11.41
CA ALA A 27 16.38 -7.61 -11.48
C ALA A 27 15.90 -8.13 -10.11
N GLY A 28 16.82 -8.50 -9.22
CA GLY A 28 16.48 -8.91 -7.86
C GLY A 28 15.90 -7.75 -7.03
N ASP A 29 16.50 -6.57 -7.13
CA ASP A 29 16.01 -5.37 -6.43
C ASP A 29 14.65 -4.94 -6.98
N LEU A 30 14.48 -4.99 -8.31
CA LEU A 30 13.18 -4.74 -8.95
C LEU A 30 12.10 -5.68 -8.43
N VAL A 31 12.39 -6.97 -8.28
CA VAL A 31 11.41 -7.94 -7.73
C VAL A 31 11.07 -7.59 -6.29
N ALA A 32 12.05 -7.23 -5.47
CA ALA A 32 11.81 -6.82 -4.09
C ALA A 32 10.91 -5.57 -4.00
N ASP A 33 11.16 -4.57 -4.84
CA ASP A 33 10.37 -3.35 -4.90
C ASP A 33 8.93 -3.64 -5.38
N LEU A 34 8.77 -4.42 -6.45
CA LEU A 34 7.45 -4.81 -6.96
C LEU A 34 6.65 -5.63 -5.95
N THR A 35 7.31 -6.50 -5.17
CA THR A 35 6.64 -7.23 -4.09
C THR A 35 6.16 -6.26 -3.00
N ARG A 36 7.00 -5.32 -2.57
CA ARG A 36 6.61 -4.31 -1.58
C ARG A 36 5.43 -3.47 -2.06
N GLU A 37 5.47 -2.99 -3.30
CA GLU A 37 4.38 -2.24 -3.92
C GLU A 37 3.08 -3.07 -4.03
N ALA A 38 3.18 -4.40 -4.20
CA ALA A 38 2.02 -5.28 -4.21
C ALA A 38 1.42 -5.44 -2.81
N ASP A 39 2.26 -5.64 -1.80
CA ASP A 39 1.85 -5.76 -0.40
C ASP A 39 1.21 -4.45 0.11
N ASP A 40 1.82 -3.30 -0.19
CA ASP A 40 1.28 -1.99 0.20
C ASP A 40 -0.10 -1.74 -0.43
N ARG A 41 -0.28 -2.12 -1.71
CA ARG A 41 -1.59 -2.01 -2.38
C ARG A 41 -2.62 -2.96 -1.79
N ALA A 42 -2.23 -4.17 -1.41
CA ALA A 42 -3.12 -5.12 -0.75
C ALA A 42 -3.57 -4.58 0.62
N LEU A 43 -2.63 -4.07 1.42
CA LEU A 43 -2.93 -3.45 2.71
C LEU A 43 -3.88 -2.26 2.57
N LEU A 44 -3.64 -1.37 1.60
CA LEU A 44 -4.51 -0.22 1.37
C LEU A 44 -5.92 -0.63 0.92
N ALA A 45 -6.03 -1.69 0.11
CA ALA A 45 -7.33 -2.24 -0.30
C ALA A 45 -8.11 -2.80 0.89
N GLU A 46 -7.46 -3.58 1.77
CA GLU A 46 -8.07 -4.11 2.98
C GLU A 46 -8.55 -3.00 3.93
N ILE A 47 -7.75 -1.95 4.08
CA ILE A 47 -8.12 -0.78 4.87
C ILE A 47 -9.34 -0.09 4.26
N ALA A 48 -9.35 0.13 2.93
CA ALA A 48 -10.48 0.75 2.24
C ALA A 48 -11.79 -0.05 2.42
N GLU A 49 -11.74 -1.37 2.27
CA GLU A 49 -12.89 -2.25 2.52
C GLU A 49 -13.33 -2.23 4.00
N GLY A 50 -12.40 -2.06 4.94
CA GLY A 50 -12.70 -1.84 6.34
C GLY A 50 -13.48 -0.54 6.58
N TRP A 51 -13.03 0.56 5.96
CA TRP A 51 -13.71 1.86 6.04
C TRP A 51 -15.09 1.83 5.41
N GLU A 52 -15.25 1.19 4.25
CA GLU A 52 -16.55 1.04 3.58
C GLU A 52 -17.55 0.32 4.50
N ARG A 53 -17.15 -0.82 5.08
CA ARG A 53 -18.00 -1.56 6.03
C ARG A 53 -18.35 -0.74 7.27
N MET A 54 -17.39 0.00 7.82
CA MET A 54 -17.64 0.85 8.99
C MET A 54 -18.58 2.02 8.64
N ALA A 55 -18.48 2.60 7.45
CA ALA A 55 -19.35 3.68 7.01
C ALA A 55 -20.81 3.23 6.83
N GLU A 56 -21.03 1.95 6.50
CA GLU A 56 -22.37 1.35 6.40
C GLU A 56 -22.97 1.00 7.77
N ASP A 57 -22.15 0.91 8.82
CA ASP A 57 -22.57 0.66 10.20
C ASP A 57 -22.74 1.98 10.97
N ALA A 58 -24.00 2.37 11.18
CA ALA A 58 -24.34 3.64 11.83
C ALA A 58 -23.86 3.74 13.30
N GLU A 59 -23.78 2.61 14.03
CA GLU A 59 -23.34 2.60 15.43
C GLU A 59 -21.82 2.74 15.50
N MET A 60 -21.09 1.99 14.68
CA MET A 60 -19.63 2.14 14.59
C MET A 60 -19.21 3.51 14.07
N LEU A 61 -19.91 4.05 13.08
CA LEU A 61 -19.62 5.39 12.56
C LEU A 61 -19.86 6.48 13.62
N ALA A 62 -20.91 6.35 14.43
CA ALA A 62 -21.19 7.27 15.52
C ALA A 62 -20.12 7.19 16.63
N ALA A 63 -19.68 5.98 16.99
CA ALA A 63 -18.61 5.77 17.96
C ALA A 63 -17.28 6.37 17.47
N TYR A 64 -16.91 6.12 16.21
CA TYR A 64 -15.69 6.67 15.60
C TYR A 64 -15.70 8.21 15.57
N ARG A 65 -16.83 8.82 15.22
CA ARG A 65 -16.97 10.29 15.25
C ARG A 65 -16.85 10.84 16.67
N ALA A 66 -17.53 10.22 17.65
CA ALA A 66 -17.46 10.63 19.04
C ALA A 66 -16.04 10.53 19.63
N GLU A 67 -15.24 9.56 19.18
CA GLU A 67 -13.81 9.44 19.52
C GLU A 67 -12.98 10.53 18.82
N THR A 68 -13.21 10.76 17.53
CA THR A 68 -12.46 11.76 16.73
C THR A 68 -12.72 13.19 17.21
N ASP A 69 -13.95 13.52 17.61
CA ASP A 69 -14.34 14.82 18.15
C ASP A 69 -13.62 15.16 19.47
N GLN A 70 -13.10 14.14 20.19
CA GLN A 70 -12.30 14.32 21.40
C GLN A 70 -10.82 14.59 21.10
N ILE A 71 -10.39 14.39 19.87
CA ILE A 71 -9.01 14.64 19.43
C ILE A 71 -8.88 16.12 19.07
N ALA A 72 -8.45 16.93 20.04
CA ALA A 72 -8.20 18.36 19.85
C ALA A 72 -7.15 18.60 18.73
N GLY A 73 -7.58 19.19 17.62
CA GLY A 73 -6.69 19.67 16.56
C GLY A 73 -7.02 19.24 15.14
N PHE A 74 -7.95 18.30 14.91
CA PHE A 74 -8.32 17.89 13.55
C PHE A 74 -9.08 19.00 12.78
N ASP A 75 -9.84 19.84 13.50
CA ASP A 75 -10.55 21.02 12.98
C ASP A 75 -9.76 22.34 13.09
N ALA A 76 -8.50 22.31 13.55
CA ALA A 76 -7.70 23.53 13.62
C ALA A 76 -7.41 24.01 12.19
N ARG A 77 -7.90 25.22 11.85
CA ARG A 77 -7.60 25.89 10.58
C ARG A 77 -6.09 25.82 10.33
N LEU A 78 -5.69 25.20 9.22
CA LEU A 78 -4.27 25.14 8.82
C LEU A 78 -3.72 26.58 8.85
N PRO A 79 -2.50 26.80 9.40
CA PRO A 79 -1.91 28.13 9.42
C PRO A 79 -1.82 28.67 7.99
N GLU A 80 -2.35 29.88 7.77
CA GLU A 80 -2.12 30.62 6.53
C GLU A 80 -0.70 31.19 6.58
N TYR A 81 0.27 30.47 6.02
CA TYR A 81 1.59 31.00 5.68
C TYR A 81 1.85 30.87 4.18
#